data_AF-A0A4U0SHS7-F1
#
_entry.id   AF-A0A4U0SHS7-F1
#
_cell.length_a   1.000
_cell.length_b   1.000
_cell.length_c   1.000
_cell.angle_alpha   90.00
_cell.angle_beta   90.00
_cell.angle_gamma   90.00
#
_symmetry.space_group_name_H-M   'P 1'
#
loop_
_entity.id
_entity.type
_entity.pdbx_description
1 polymer ?
#
loop_
_entity_poly.entity_id
_entity_poly.type
_entity_poly.pdbx_seq_one_letter_code
_entity_poly.pdbx_strand_id
1 'polypeptide(L)'
;MPPPCAYRPTDRASRTAAAGAAVARRLTALRSAHRSPAEPRPFVPGTQPGDYRPAPPRFPPPVFTRWGSVTPFTLASGQQFRPPAPPPVSSPAYATALNEVERLGQTPVPSALPIRARPRSSGTRPPVWNVWNQVAQGLVTSQNASLGKTVKVFADLDLSLADTAIALYEAKYHYRQWRPVTAIRLGGAHYNPRIVGDPHWTPLLATPPDPSYPGAH
;
A
#
# COMPACT_ATOMS: atom_id res chain seq x y z
N MET A 1 13.19 -26.15 -53.52
CA MET A 1 12.51 -25.61 -52.32
C MET A 1 12.63 -24.09 -52.36
N PRO A 2 11.55 -23.32 -52.12
CA PRO A 2 11.69 -21.88 -51.89
C PRO A 2 12.40 -21.64 -50.55
N PRO A 3 13.22 -20.58 -50.42
CA PRO A 3 13.88 -20.25 -49.15
C PRO A 3 12.84 -19.81 -48.11
N PRO A 4 13.07 -20.08 -46.81
CA PRO A 4 12.18 -19.61 -45.76
C PRO A 4 12.14 -18.08 -45.75
N CYS A 5 10.92 -17.52 -45.75
CA CYS A 5 10.73 -16.07 -45.65
C CYS A 5 11.17 -15.58 -44.26
N ALA A 6 12.43 -15.13 -44.17
CA ALA A 6 12.93 -14.46 -42.97
C ALA A 6 12.11 -13.19 -42.72
N TYR A 7 11.38 -13.16 -41.59
CA TYR A 7 10.62 -11.99 -41.16
C TYR A 7 11.56 -10.80 -40.96
N ARG A 8 11.58 -9.88 -41.93
CA ARG A 8 12.21 -8.56 -41.79
C ARG A 8 11.15 -7.59 -41.27
N PRO A 9 11.31 -7.00 -40.07
CA PRO A 9 10.43 -5.94 -39.61
C PRO A 9 10.36 -4.83 -40.66
N THR A 10 9.16 -4.39 -41.01
CA THR A 10 9.00 -3.28 -41.95
C THR A 10 9.65 -2.03 -41.36
N ASP A 11 10.14 -1.14 -42.23
CA ASP A 11 10.70 0.17 -41.84
C ASP A 11 9.73 0.94 -40.90
N ARG A 12 8.41 0.76 -41.07
CA ARG A 12 7.40 1.27 -40.13
C ARG A 12 7.51 0.65 -38.72
N ALA A 13 7.59 -0.68 -38.61
CA ALA A 13 7.71 -1.39 -37.33
C ALA A 13 9.04 -1.08 -36.62
N SER A 14 10.14 -0.99 -37.38
CA SER A 14 11.45 -0.60 -36.85
C SER A 14 11.43 0.84 -36.31
N ARG A 15 10.81 1.79 -37.03
CA ARG A 15 10.66 3.18 -36.55
C ARG A 15 9.76 3.30 -35.32
N THR A 16 8.65 2.59 -35.24
CA THR A 16 7.78 2.64 -34.04
C THR A 16 8.46 2.02 -32.81
N ALA A 17 9.18 0.91 -32.98
CA ALA A 17 9.98 0.31 -31.90
C ALA A 17 11.10 1.26 -31.43
N ALA A 18 11.82 1.90 -32.36
CA ALA A 18 12.86 2.89 -32.04
C ALA A 18 12.31 4.10 -31.28
N ALA A 19 11.14 4.61 -31.68
CA ALA A 19 10.45 5.71 -30.98
C ALA A 19 10.05 5.31 -29.55
N GLY A 20 9.44 4.12 -29.38
CA GLY A 20 9.09 3.59 -28.05
C GLY A 20 10.31 3.44 -27.15
N ALA A 21 11.40 2.88 -27.66
CA ALA A 21 12.66 2.73 -26.92
C ALA A 21 13.29 4.08 -26.55
N ALA A 22 13.17 5.10 -27.39
CA ALA A 22 13.64 6.45 -27.09
C ALA A 22 12.83 7.13 -25.97
N VAL A 23 11.50 6.98 -25.98
CA VAL A 23 10.62 7.46 -24.89
C VAL A 23 10.93 6.72 -23.58
N ALA A 24 11.04 5.39 -23.61
CA ALA A 24 11.37 4.59 -22.44
C ALA A 24 12.70 5.02 -21.80
N ARG A 25 13.78 5.19 -22.60
CA ARG A 25 15.07 5.68 -22.10
C ARG A 25 14.96 7.05 -21.43
N ARG A 26 14.20 7.99 -22.03
CA ARG A 26 13.99 9.33 -21.45
C ARG A 26 13.23 9.25 -20.12
N LEU A 27 12.17 8.46 -20.04
CA LEU A 27 11.41 8.28 -18.80
C LEU A 27 12.27 7.65 -17.71
N THR A 28 13.04 6.59 -18.00
CA THR A 28 13.96 5.97 -17.03
C THR A 28 15.06 6.93 -16.57
N ALA A 29 15.65 7.71 -17.49
CA ALA A 29 16.64 8.73 -17.14
C ALA A 29 16.04 9.85 -16.27
N LEU A 30 14.79 10.25 -16.52
CA LEU A 30 14.04 11.15 -15.63
C LEU A 30 13.73 10.49 -14.28
N ARG A 31 13.53 9.15 -14.19
CA ARG A 31 13.24 8.44 -12.93
C ARG A 31 14.48 8.26 -12.03
N SER A 32 15.68 8.10 -12.59
CA SER A 32 16.87 7.68 -11.82
C SER A 32 17.24 8.62 -10.66
N ALA A 33 17.01 9.92 -10.81
CA ALA A 33 17.29 10.93 -9.77
C ALA A 33 16.20 11.04 -8.68
N HIS A 34 15.03 10.41 -8.84
CA HIS A 34 13.84 10.65 -8.01
C HIS A 34 13.79 9.81 -6.70
N ARG A 35 14.96 9.48 -6.13
CA ARG A 35 15.15 8.84 -4.80
C ARG A 35 14.57 7.44 -4.58
N SER A 36 13.76 6.92 -5.49
CA SER A 36 13.29 5.51 -5.51
C SER A 36 14.41 4.46 -5.41
N PRO A 37 15.60 4.61 -6.04
CA PRO A 37 16.69 3.62 -5.91
C PRO A 37 17.54 3.79 -4.64
N ALA A 38 17.22 4.70 -3.72
CA ALA A 38 18.03 4.93 -2.51
C ALA A 38 17.74 3.87 -1.43
N GLU A 39 18.79 3.19 -0.96
CA GLU A 39 18.66 2.19 0.11
C GLU A 39 17.98 2.75 1.36
N PRO A 40 17.05 2.03 2.02
CA PRO A 40 16.41 2.49 3.24
C PRO A 40 17.41 2.67 4.39
N ARG A 41 17.29 3.74 5.18
CA ARG A 41 17.98 3.83 6.48
C ARG A 41 17.32 2.81 7.41
N PRO A 42 18.06 2.15 8.32
CA PRO A 42 17.47 1.31 9.36
C PRO A 42 16.36 2.06 10.10
N PHE A 43 15.16 1.50 10.11
CA PHE A 43 14.07 2.04 10.92
C PHE A 43 14.31 1.67 12.38
N VAL A 44 14.29 2.67 13.26
CA VAL A 44 14.40 2.49 14.70
C VAL A 44 12.98 2.52 15.29
N PRO A 45 12.46 1.39 15.82
CA PRO A 45 11.17 1.36 16.49
C PRO A 45 11.17 2.21 17.77
N GLY A 46 10.03 2.84 18.06
CA GLY A 46 9.80 3.47 19.35
C GLY A 46 9.29 2.48 20.39
N THR A 47 9.30 2.88 21.66
CA THR A 47 8.92 2.06 22.81
C THR A 47 7.65 2.55 23.51
N GLN A 48 7.22 3.79 23.28
CA GLN A 48 6.07 4.41 23.96
C GLN A 48 4.73 3.85 23.45
N PRO A 49 3.64 4.00 24.23
CA PRO A 49 2.28 3.73 23.74
C PRO A 49 1.98 4.48 22.44
N GLY A 50 1.54 3.75 21.41
CA GLY A 50 1.32 4.29 20.07
C GLY A 50 2.47 4.10 19.10
N ASP A 51 3.72 3.94 19.57
CA ASP A 51 4.90 3.81 18.70
C ASP A 51 4.89 2.51 17.89
N TYR A 52 4.93 2.65 16.56
CA TYR A 52 5.05 1.54 15.63
C TYR A 52 6.34 0.75 15.87
N ARG A 53 6.13 -0.57 15.98
CA ARG A 53 7.14 -1.60 16.11
C ARG A 53 6.72 -2.81 15.29
N PRO A 54 7.67 -3.64 14.83
CA PRO A 54 7.36 -4.91 14.17
C PRO A 54 6.37 -5.74 14.99
N ALA A 55 5.45 -6.41 14.29
CA ALA A 55 4.33 -7.12 14.91
C ALA A 55 4.53 -8.65 14.90
N PRO A 56 3.94 -9.39 15.86
CA PRO A 56 3.93 -10.84 15.83
C PRO A 56 3.21 -11.39 14.58
N PRO A 57 3.48 -12.65 14.17
CA PRO A 57 4.34 -13.62 14.85
C PRO A 57 5.82 -13.54 14.46
N ARG A 58 6.19 -12.88 13.36
CA ARG A 58 7.55 -12.92 12.78
C ARG A 58 8.37 -11.65 12.94
N PHE A 59 7.78 -10.58 13.49
CA PHE A 59 8.44 -9.28 13.70
C PHE A 59 9.24 -8.78 12.47
N PRO A 60 8.62 -8.68 11.28
CA PRO A 60 9.35 -8.43 10.04
C PRO A 60 9.94 -7.00 10.01
N PRO A 61 11.03 -6.78 9.27
CA PRO A 61 11.56 -5.42 9.06
C PRO A 61 10.51 -4.54 8.36
N PRO A 62 10.36 -3.26 8.75
CA PRO A 62 9.37 -2.37 8.17
C PRO A 62 9.63 -2.08 6.68
N VAL A 63 8.57 -2.10 5.86
CA VAL A 63 8.65 -1.90 4.40
C VAL A 63 8.38 -0.44 4.00
N PHE A 64 8.94 0.00 2.87
CA PHE A 64 8.69 1.33 2.30
C PHE A 64 9.05 2.53 3.21
N THR A 65 9.99 2.37 4.13
CA THR A 65 10.37 3.36 5.17
C THR A 65 10.82 4.73 4.64
N ARG A 66 11.26 4.83 3.38
CA ARG A 66 11.58 6.09 2.70
C ARG A 66 10.59 6.48 1.59
N TRP A 67 9.55 5.68 1.32
CA TRP A 67 8.81 5.80 0.06
C TRP A 67 8.06 7.13 -0.08
N GLY A 68 7.63 7.74 1.04
CA GLY A 68 7.09 9.10 1.07
C GLY A 68 8.07 10.23 0.70
N SER A 69 9.35 9.92 0.51
CA SER A 69 10.39 10.86 0.03
C SER A 69 10.79 10.66 -1.44
N VAL A 70 10.19 9.68 -2.13
CA VAL A 70 10.27 9.55 -3.58
C VAL A 70 9.60 10.78 -4.20
N THR A 71 10.23 11.36 -5.21
CA THR A 71 9.67 12.54 -5.88
C THR A 71 8.45 12.12 -6.72
N PRO A 72 7.25 12.69 -6.46
CA PRO A 72 6.01 12.31 -7.14
C PRO A 72 6.00 12.56 -8.66
N PHE A 73 4.94 12.10 -9.31
CA PHE A 73 4.65 12.33 -10.72
C PHE A 73 3.73 13.55 -10.95
N THR A 74 2.75 13.75 -10.08
CA THR A 74 1.67 14.74 -10.20
C THR A 74 1.48 15.58 -8.93
N LEU A 75 1.76 15.02 -7.74
CA LEU A 75 1.77 15.75 -6.48
C LEU A 75 2.96 16.71 -6.38
N ALA A 76 2.75 17.87 -5.75
CA ALA A 76 3.81 18.82 -5.41
C ALA A 76 4.79 18.25 -4.36
N SER A 77 4.29 17.40 -3.45
CA SER A 77 5.11 16.62 -2.51
C SER A 77 4.32 15.44 -1.94
N GLY A 78 5.02 14.46 -1.35
CA GLY A 78 4.36 13.36 -0.63
C GLY A 78 3.47 13.82 0.54
N GLN A 79 3.72 15.01 1.12
CA GLN A 79 2.96 15.52 2.27
C GLN A 79 1.65 16.22 1.86
N GLN A 80 1.42 16.44 0.55
CA GLN A 80 0.32 17.29 0.03
C GLN A 80 -1.07 16.87 0.52
N PHE A 81 -1.29 15.57 0.70
CA PHE A 81 -2.54 15.01 1.20
C PHE A 81 -2.37 14.24 2.51
N ARG A 82 -1.39 14.63 3.35
CA ARG A 82 -1.28 14.06 4.70
C ARG A 82 -2.57 14.36 5.47
N PRO A 83 -3.30 13.35 5.97
CA PRO A 83 -4.52 13.57 6.75
C PRO A 83 -4.18 14.21 8.11
N PRO A 84 -5.18 14.67 8.89
CA PRO A 84 -4.98 15.05 10.29
C PRO A 84 -4.35 13.92 11.12
N ALA A 85 -3.80 14.26 12.30
CA ALA A 85 -3.25 13.26 13.21
C ALA A 85 -4.33 12.26 13.68
N PRO A 86 -3.98 10.97 13.88
CA PRO A 86 -4.91 10.02 14.47
C PRO A 86 -5.26 10.41 15.93
N PRO A 87 -6.39 9.96 16.47
CA PRO A 87 -6.75 10.21 17.87
C PRO A 87 -5.63 9.74 18.82
N PRO A 88 -5.23 10.56 19.82
CA PRO A 88 -4.19 10.17 20.79
C PRO A 88 -4.55 8.87 21.51
N VAL A 89 -3.56 8.04 21.83
CA VAL A 89 -3.80 6.72 22.45
C VAL A 89 -4.48 6.78 23.83
N SER A 90 -4.36 7.92 24.52
CA SER A 90 -5.08 8.23 25.78
C SER A 90 -6.55 8.65 25.58
N SER A 91 -6.98 8.91 24.35
CA SER A 91 -8.32 9.46 24.07
C SER A 91 -9.42 8.37 24.13
N PRO A 92 -10.67 8.75 24.48
CA PRO A 92 -11.81 7.84 24.37
C PRO A 92 -12.02 7.34 22.93
N ALA A 93 -11.84 8.21 21.92
CA ALA A 93 -12.02 7.87 20.52
C ALA A 93 -11.05 6.76 20.05
N TYR A 94 -9.78 6.80 20.52
CA TYR A 94 -8.82 5.74 20.24
C TYR A 94 -9.25 4.39 20.85
N ALA A 95 -9.70 4.41 22.12
CA ALA A 95 -10.20 3.19 22.77
C ALA A 95 -11.45 2.62 22.07
N THR A 96 -12.41 3.46 21.68
CA THR A 96 -13.60 3.02 20.92
C THR A 96 -13.21 2.31 19.63
N ALA A 97 -12.29 2.89 18.85
CA ALA A 97 -11.81 2.28 17.61
C ALA A 97 -11.01 0.99 17.85
N LEU A 98 -10.19 0.93 18.91
CA LEU A 98 -9.39 -0.25 19.22
C LEU A 98 -10.26 -1.42 19.68
N ASN A 99 -11.20 -1.18 20.59
CA ASN A 99 -12.10 -2.21 21.13
C ASN A 99 -13.09 -2.71 20.06
N GLU A 100 -13.37 -1.92 19.02
CA GLU A 100 -14.05 -2.39 17.82
C GLU A 100 -13.18 -3.34 16.99
N VAL A 101 -11.91 -2.99 16.73
CA VAL A 101 -10.99 -3.89 16.01
C VAL A 101 -10.76 -5.18 16.79
N GLU A 102 -10.67 -5.12 18.12
CA GLU A 102 -10.57 -6.29 19.00
C GLU A 102 -11.78 -7.23 18.82
N ARG A 103 -13.00 -6.71 19.01
CA ARG A 103 -14.27 -7.44 18.91
C ARG A 103 -14.50 -8.03 17.52
N LEU A 104 -14.19 -7.29 16.47
CA LEU A 104 -14.55 -7.64 15.09
C LEU A 104 -13.43 -8.35 14.33
N GLY A 105 -12.18 -8.21 14.76
CA GLY A 105 -10.98 -8.56 14.00
C GLY A 105 -10.27 -9.84 14.43
N GLN A 106 -10.81 -10.61 15.37
CA GLN A 106 -10.14 -11.79 15.95
C GLN A 106 -10.24 -13.09 15.12
N THR A 107 -9.29 -14.01 15.34
CA THR A 107 -9.36 -15.42 14.92
C THR A 107 -9.60 -16.34 16.12
N PRO A 108 -10.57 -17.27 16.09
CA PRO A 108 -11.61 -17.43 15.06
C PRO A 108 -12.64 -16.29 15.12
N VAL A 109 -13.30 -16.01 14.00
CA VAL A 109 -14.38 -15.02 13.96
C VAL A 109 -15.57 -15.53 14.79
N PRO A 110 -16.10 -14.75 15.75
CA PRO A 110 -17.31 -15.11 16.48
C PRO A 110 -18.49 -15.36 15.54
N SER A 111 -19.17 -16.49 15.70
CA SER A 111 -20.33 -16.90 14.89
C SER A 111 -21.51 -15.93 14.94
N ALA A 112 -21.59 -15.11 16.01
CA ALA A 112 -22.63 -14.10 16.19
C ALA A 112 -22.41 -12.79 15.40
N LEU A 113 -21.26 -12.62 14.74
CA LEU A 113 -20.98 -11.41 13.96
C LEU A 113 -21.37 -11.59 12.48
N PRO A 114 -22.12 -10.65 11.87
CA PRO A 114 -22.48 -10.69 10.45
C PRO A 114 -21.31 -10.39 9.50
N ILE A 115 -20.07 -10.53 9.97
CA ILE A 115 -18.86 -10.23 9.23
C ILE A 115 -18.66 -11.31 8.17
N ARG A 116 -19.06 -10.98 6.93
CA ARG A 116 -18.66 -11.68 5.70
C ARG A 116 -17.17 -11.43 5.36
N ALA A 117 -16.28 -11.50 6.35
CA ALA A 117 -14.86 -11.70 6.10
C ALA A 117 -14.65 -13.14 5.65
N ARG A 118 -15.08 -13.45 4.41
CA ARG A 118 -14.65 -14.65 3.71
C ARG A 118 -13.14 -14.45 3.48
N PRO A 119 -12.25 -15.17 4.17
CA PRO A 119 -10.82 -15.04 3.92
C PRO A 119 -10.61 -15.62 2.53
N ARG A 120 -10.49 -14.77 1.51
CA ARG A 120 -10.23 -15.24 0.15
C ARG A 120 -8.89 -15.98 0.22
N SER A 121 -8.94 -17.27 -0.11
CA SER A 121 -8.05 -18.31 0.39
C SER A 121 -6.56 -17.96 0.33
N SER A 122 -5.89 -18.11 1.47
CA SER A 122 -4.51 -18.61 1.63
C SER A 122 -3.51 -18.31 0.49
N GLY A 123 -3.41 -17.06 0.08
CA GLY A 123 -2.50 -16.60 -0.95
C GLY A 123 -2.14 -15.15 -0.76
N THR A 124 -0.94 -14.76 -1.20
CA THR A 124 -0.52 -13.36 -1.22
C THR A 124 -1.57 -12.55 -1.98
N ARG A 125 -2.24 -11.61 -1.29
CA ARG A 125 -3.17 -10.71 -1.98
C ARG A 125 -2.38 -9.97 -3.06
N PRO A 126 -2.85 -9.95 -4.32
CA PRO A 126 -2.24 -9.09 -5.32
C PRO A 126 -2.26 -7.66 -4.76
N PRO A 127 -1.15 -6.90 -4.84
CA PRO A 127 -1.14 -5.52 -4.39
C PRO A 127 -2.29 -4.71 -5.01
N VAL A 128 -2.78 -3.71 -4.28
CA VAL A 128 -4.02 -2.97 -4.65
C VAL A 128 -3.97 -2.39 -6.07
N TRP A 129 -2.79 -2.00 -6.56
CA TRP A 129 -2.58 -1.53 -7.93
C TRP A 129 -2.84 -2.59 -9.01
N ASN A 130 -2.55 -3.87 -8.75
CA ASN A 130 -2.89 -4.96 -9.67
C ASN A 130 -4.42 -5.16 -9.76
N VAL A 131 -5.14 -4.98 -8.65
CA VAL A 131 -6.61 -5.09 -8.61
C VAL A 131 -7.25 -3.99 -9.45
N TRP A 132 -6.84 -2.73 -9.25
CA TRP A 132 -7.36 -1.62 -10.04
C TRP A 132 -6.99 -1.70 -11.52
N ASN A 133 -5.79 -2.17 -11.86
CA ASN A 133 -5.42 -2.41 -13.26
C ASN A 133 -6.24 -3.52 -13.93
N GLN A 134 -6.61 -4.58 -13.21
CA GLN A 134 -7.53 -5.60 -13.71
C GLN A 134 -8.95 -5.05 -13.93
N VAL A 135 -9.44 -4.20 -13.02
CA VAL A 135 -10.73 -3.51 -13.18
C VAL A 135 -10.70 -2.58 -14.40
N ALA A 136 -9.65 -1.77 -14.56
CA ALA A 136 -9.47 -0.89 -15.71
C ALA A 136 -9.41 -1.69 -17.02
N GLN A 137 -8.66 -2.79 -17.06
CA GLN A 137 -8.57 -3.69 -18.20
C GLN A 137 -9.95 -4.25 -18.60
N GLY A 138 -10.74 -4.72 -17.62
CA GLY A 138 -12.10 -5.20 -17.87
C GLY A 138 -13.03 -4.12 -18.43
N LEU A 139 -12.93 -2.89 -17.92
CA LEU A 139 -13.75 -1.76 -18.38
C LEU A 139 -13.38 -1.29 -19.80
N VAL A 140 -12.09 -1.14 -20.13
CA VAL A 140 -11.68 -0.73 -21.49
C VAL A 140 -11.99 -1.80 -22.52
N THR A 141 -11.92 -3.08 -22.15
CA THR A 141 -12.25 -4.21 -23.03
C THR A 141 -13.76 -4.29 -23.27
N SER A 142 -14.58 -4.28 -22.21
CA SER A 142 -16.04 -4.38 -22.34
C SER A 142 -16.69 -3.19 -23.05
N GLN A 143 -16.06 -2.01 -23.00
CA GLN A 143 -16.50 -0.82 -23.74
C GLN A 143 -15.93 -0.71 -25.17
N ASN A 144 -15.14 -1.68 -25.64
CA ASN A 144 -14.41 -1.60 -26.92
C ASN A 144 -13.64 -0.28 -27.09
N ALA A 145 -12.94 0.16 -26.02
CA ALA A 145 -12.29 1.45 -25.98
C ALA A 145 -11.18 1.59 -27.04
N SER A 146 -11.11 2.76 -27.68
CA SER A 146 -10.03 3.08 -28.62
C SER A 146 -8.66 3.06 -27.92
N LEU A 147 -7.59 2.78 -28.67
CA LEU A 147 -6.22 2.76 -28.14
C LEU A 147 -5.88 4.04 -27.35
N GLY A 148 -6.29 5.21 -27.85
CA GLY A 148 -6.07 6.48 -27.14
C GLY A 148 -6.80 6.57 -25.80
N LYS A 149 -8.06 6.11 -25.73
CA LYS A 149 -8.82 6.05 -24.46
C LYS A 149 -8.17 5.06 -23.49
N THR A 150 -7.78 3.88 -23.96
CA THR A 150 -7.10 2.86 -23.17
C THR A 150 -5.77 3.37 -22.60
N VAL A 151 -4.90 3.96 -23.43
CA VAL A 151 -3.63 4.55 -22.98
C VAL A 151 -3.85 5.63 -21.93
N LYS A 152 -4.84 6.53 -22.12
CA LYS A 152 -5.14 7.57 -21.13
C LYS A 152 -5.61 6.98 -19.80
N VAL A 153 -6.53 6.02 -19.81
CA VAL A 153 -7.05 5.39 -18.57
C VAL A 153 -5.92 4.73 -17.77
N PHE A 154 -5.06 3.95 -18.41
CA PHE A 154 -3.93 3.32 -17.71
C PHE A 154 -2.89 4.33 -17.23
N ALA A 155 -2.54 5.33 -18.04
CA ALA A 155 -1.59 6.37 -17.64
C ALA A 155 -2.10 7.18 -16.44
N ASP A 156 -3.35 7.68 -16.47
CA ASP A 156 -3.94 8.43 -15.37
C ASP A 156 -4.02 7.57 -14.09
N LEU A 157 -4.40 6.28 -14.23
CA LEU A 157 -4.52 5.35 -13.11
C LEU A 157 -3.17 5.03 -12.46
N ASP A 158 -2.17 4.60 -13.24
CA ASP A 158 -0.88 4.17 -12.70
C ASP A 158 -0.10 5.34 -12.08
N LEU A 159 -0.19 6.54 -12.66
CA LEU A 159 0.39 7.76 -12.07
C LEU A 159 -0.31 8.11 -10.75
N SER A 160 -1.64 8.03 -10.69
CA SER A 160 -2.41 8.25 -9.46
C SER A 160 -2.09 7.24 -8.37
N LEU A 161 -1.95 5.95 -8.73
CA LEU A 161 -1.60 4.87 -7.80
C LEU A 161 -0.17 5.02 -7.26
N ALA A 162 0.79 5.42 -8.12
CA ALA A 162 2.16 5.67 -7.71
C ALA A 162 2.24 6.81 -6.70
N ASP A 163 1.59 7.93 -6.97
CA ASP A 163 1.55 9.10 -6.09
C ASP A 163 0.76 8.84 -4.80
N THR A 164 -0.32 8.05 -4.87
CA THR A 164 -1.06 7.57 -3.69
C THR A 164 -0.15 6.76 -2.79
N ALA A 165 0.68 5.85 -3.33
CA ALA A 165 1.63 5.08 -2.53
C ALA A 165 2.68 5.98 -1.87
N ILE A 166 3.16 7.04 -2.55
CA ILE A 166 4.08 8.02 -1.97
C ILE A 166 3.41 8.74 -0.79
N ALA A 167 2.24 9.35 -0.99
CA ALA A 167 1.54 10.09 0.07
C ALA A 167 1.11 9.21 1.25
N LEU A 168 0.67 7.98 0.97
CA LEU A 168 0.32 6.98 1.99
C LEU A 168 1.52 6.62 2.87
N TYR A 169 2.67 6.30 2.29
CA TYR A 169 3.86 5.95 3.07
C TYR A 169 4.52 7.16 3.72
N GLU A 170 4.35 8.36 3.17
CA GLU A 170 4.67 9.61 3.85
C GLU A 170 3.90 9.71 5.18
N ALA A 171 2.57 9.69 5.12
CA ALA A 171 1.73 9.82 6.30
C ALA A 171 1.97 8.67 7.31
N LYS A 172 2.17 7.43 6.84
CA LYS A 172 2.52 6.28 7.71
C LYS A 172 3.80 6.48 8.50
N TYR A 173 4.87 6.94 7.85
CA TYR A 173 6.17 7.11 8.51
C TYR A 173 6.35 8.47 9.20
N HIS A 174 5.43 9.41 8.94
CA HIS A 174 5.20 10.59 9.77
C HIS A 174 4.52 10.23 11.10
N TYR A 175 3.34 9.59 11.08
CA TYR A 175 2.56 9.30 12.29
C TYR A 175 3.05 8.09 13.08
N ARG A 176 3.63 7.08 12.41
CA ARG A 176 4.19 5.88 13.03
C ARG A 176 3.25 5.18 14.03
N GLN A 177 1.94 5.18 13.76
CA GLN A 177 0.97 4.51 14.64
C GLN A 177 1.21 2.99 14.64
N TRP A 178 1.27 2.38 15.82
CA TRP A 178 1.36 0.93 15.99
C TRP A 178 0.14 0.17 15.42
N ARG A 179 0.30 -1.14 15.23
CA ARG A 179 -0.76 -2.02 14.73
C ARG A 179 -1.70 -2.43 15.87
N PRO A 180 -3.00 -2.66 15.61
CA PRO A 180 -3.95 -3.09 16.64
C PRO A 180 -3.52 -4.32 17.43
N VAL A 181 -2.89 -5.32 16.79
CA VAL A 181 -2.34 -6.50 17.48
C VAL A 181 -1.30 -6.15 18.56
N THR A 182 -0.54 -5.07 18.38
CA THR A 182 0.41 -4.58 19.39
C THR A 182 -0.33 -3.89 20.53
N ALA A 183 -1.29 -3.03 20.19
CA ALA A 183 -2.06 -2.25 21.16
C ALA A 183 -2.95 -3.12 22.07
N ILE A 184 -3.66 -4.09 21.48
CA ILE A 184 -4.54 -5.03 22.20
C ILE A 184 -3.71 -5.93 23.12
N ARG A 185 -2.60 -6.51 22.62
CA ARG A 185 -1.78 -7.43 23.43
C ARG A 185 -1.04 -6.78 24.58
N LEU A 186 -0.62 -5.53 24.43
CA LEU A 186 0.03 -4.77 25.51
C LEU A 186 -0.99 -4.12 26.46
N GLY A 187 -2.24 -3.95 26.01
CA GLY A 187 -3.26 -3.19 26.73
C GLY A 187 -2.93 -1.71 26.87
N GLY A 188 -3.75 -0.99 27.63
CA GLY A 188 -3.59 0.45 27.78
C GLY A 188 -4.00 1.07 29.11
N ALA A 189 -4.42 0.29 30.11
CA ALA A 189 -4.99 0.80 31.36
C ALA A 189 -4.18 1.92 32.05
N HIS A 190 -2.85 1.95 31.91
CA HIS A 190 -1.97 2.97 32.48
C HIS A 190 -1.95 4.33 31.75
N TYR A 191 -2.43 4.41 30.50
CA TYR A 191 -2.61 5.67 29.75
C TYR A 191 -4.05 5.89 29.26
N ASN A 192 -4.88 4.85 29.27
CA ASN A 192 -6.28 4.86 28.87
C ASN A 192 -7.05 3.74 29.59
N PRO A 193 -7.86 4.04 30.63
CA PRO A 193 -8.55 3.00 31.42
C PRO A 193 -9.64 2.24 30.64
N ARG A 194 -9.94 2.64 29.39
CA ARG A 194 -10.90 1.96 28.50
C ARG A 194 -10.26 0.86 27.65
N ILE A 195 -8.95 0.62 27.78
CA ILE A 195 -8.20 -0.39 27.02
C ILE A 195 -7.71 -1.47 27.98
N VAL A 196 -8.48 -2.56 28.05
CA VAL A 196 -8.05 -3.83 28.66
C VAL A 196 -7.13 -4.54 27.65
N GLY A 197 -6.13 -5.27 28.13
CA GLY A 197 -5.22 -6.01 27.25
C GLY A 197 -5.59 -7.49 27.15
N ASP A 198 -5.55 -8.05 25.94
CA ASP A 198 -5.60 -9.49 25.70
C ASP A 198 -4.29 -9.95 25.02
N PRO A 199 -3.35 -10.58 25.77
CA PRO A 199 -2.07 -11.03 25.22
C PRO A 199 -2.21 -12.18 24.20
N HIS A 200 -3.35 -12.87 24.16
CA HIS A 200 -3.62 -13.99 23.26
C HIS A 200 -4.36 -13.56 21.98
N TRP A 201 -4.95 -12.36 21.95
CA TRP A 201 -5.67 -11.82 20.80
C TRP A 201 -4.88 -11.95 19.51
N THR A 202 -5.49 -12.53 18.48
CA THR A 202 -4.82 -12.80 17.19
C THR A 202 -5.69 -12.31 16.04
N PRO A 203 -5.16 -11.43 15.16
CA PRO A 203 -5.95 -10.84 14.08
C PRO A 203 -6.38 -11.91 13.06
N LEU A 204 -7.53 -11.69 12.43
CA LEU A 204 -8.08 -12.50 11.33
C LEU A 204 -7.16 -12.55 10.11
N LEU A 205 -6.33 -11.52 9.94
CA LEU A 205 -5.46 -11.32 8.81
C LEU A 205 -4.02 -11.08 9.28
N ALA A 206 -3.06 -11.62 8.55
CA ALA A 206 -1.64 -11.35 8.80
C ALA A 206 -1.39 -9.83 8.78
N THR A 207 -0.78 -9.31 9.84
CA THR A 207 -0.51 -7.88 10.00
C THR A 207 0.62 -7.43 9.08
N PRO A 208 0.42 -6.48 8.14
CA PRO A 208 1.48 -6.05 7.23
C PRO A 208 2.56 -5.21 7.95
N PRO A 209 3.85 -5.31 7.55
CA PRO A 209 4.98 -4.65 8.21
C PRO A 209 5.13 -3.17 7.85
N ASP A 210 4.08 -2.39 8.09
CA ASP A 210 4.05 -0.92 7.98
C ASP A 210 3.22 -0.30 9.12
N PRO A 211 3.38 1.01 9.44
CA PRO A 211 2.55 1.72 10.42
C PRO A 211 1.06 1.75 10.06
N SER A 212 0.19 1.75 11.07
CA SER A 212 -1.24 1.49 10.87
C SER A 212 -2.05 2.64 10.27
N TYR A 213 -1.59 3.89 10.40
CA TYR A 213 -2.34 5.07 10.00
C TYR A 213 -1.60 5.90 8.95
N PRO A 214 -2.25 6.32 7.84
CA PRO A 214 -3.62 5.97 7.45
C PRO A 214 -3.75 4.52 6.91
N GLY A 215 -5.00 4.08 6.76
CA GLY A 215 -5.33 2.83 6.06
C GLY A 215 -4.95 2.88 4.58
N ALA A 216 -4.64 1.72 3.99
CA ALA A 216 -4.05 1.61 2.65
C ALA A 216 -4.98 0.99 1.60
N HIS A 217 -6.10 0.41 2.01
CA HIS A 217 -7.08 -0.33 1.20
C HIS A 217 -8.48 0.11 1.62
#